data_AF-A0A1Y2NTH9-F1
#
_entry.id   AF-A0A1Y2NTH9-F1
#
_cell.length_a   1.000
_cell.length_b   1.000
_cell.length_c   1.000
_cell.angle_alpha   90.00
_cell.angle_beta   90.00
_cell.angle_gamma   90.00
#
_symmetry.space_group_name_H-M   'P 1'
#
loop_
_entity.id
_entity.type
_entity.pdbx_description
1 polymer ?
#
loop_
_entity_poly.entity_id
_entity_poly.type
_entity_poly.pdbx_seq_one_letter_code
_entity_poly.pdbx_strand_id
1 'polypeptide(L)' 'MPELWIRSYTRALTVGDSLEIARLEALAADYDAHNPGSSLLDELEAIKTPAAA' A
#
# COMPACT_ATOMS: atom_id res chain seq x y z
N MET A 1 -11.84 -5.37 2.04
CA MET A 1 -10.76 -5.79 1.11
C MET A 1 -9.45 -4.99 1.26
N PRO A 2 -9.41 -3.71 1.68
CA PRO A 2 -8.15 -2.96 1.89
C PRO A 2 -7.21 -3.54 2.95
N GLU A 3 -7.75 -4.08 4.05
CA GLU A 3 -6.94 -4.66 5.15
C GLU A 3 -6.03 -5.81 4.69
N LEU A 4 -6.45 -6.60 3.69
CA LEU A 4 -5.63 -7.66 3.13
C LEU A 4 -4.46 -7.11 2.32
N TRP A 5 -4.67 -6.02 1.58
CA TRP A 5 -3.63 -5.36 0.80
C TRP A 5 -2.58 -4.74 1.72
N ILE A 6 -3.01 -4.09 2.80
CA ILE A 6 -2.12 -3.53 3.83
C ILE A 6 -1.23 -4.64 4.43
N ARG A 7 -1.82 -5.77 4.83
CA ARG A 7 -1.05 -6.90 5.39
C ARG A 7 -0.04 -7.47 4.38
N SER A 8 -0.44 -7.64 3.12
CA SER A 8 0.46 -8.09 2.06
C SER A 8 1.58 -7.09 1.79
N TYR A 9 1.28 -5.80 1.83
CA TYR A 9 2.24 -4.72 1.62
C TYR A 9 3.32 -4.70 2.71
N THR A 10 2.91 -4.79 3.98
CA THR A 10 3.84 -4.89 5.11
C THR A 10 4.75 -6.12 4.99
N ARG A 11 4.19 -7.26 4.56
CA ARG A 11 4.99 -8.48 4.32
C ARG A 11 5.99 -8.26 3.18
N ALA A 12 5.56 -7.67 2.07
CA ALA A 12 6.41 -7.38 0.91
C ALA A 12 7.57 -6.44 1.26
N LEU A 13 7.30 -5.38 2.05
CA LEU A 13 8.33 -4.52 2.62
C LEU A 13 9.32 -5.30 3.48
N THR A 14 8.83 -6.17 4.36
CA THR A 14 9.67 -6.97 5.28
C THR A 14 10.64 -7.89 4.54
N VAL A 15 10.20 -8.51 3.44
CA VAL A 15 11.04 -9.44 2.66
C VAL A 15 11.77 -8.77 1.49
N GLY A 16 11.56 -7.48 1.27
CA GLY A 16 12.16 -6.73 0.16
C GLY A 16 11.61 -7.11 -1.22
N ASP A 17 10.36 -7.58 -1.31
CA ASP A 17 9.71 -7.95 -2.58
C ASP A 17 9.22 -6.69 -3.30
N SER A 18 10.13 -6.09 -4.08
CA SER A 18 9.86 -4.86 -4.83
C SER A 18 8.77 -5.01 -5.89
N LEU A 19 8.57 -6.22 -6.43
CA LEU A 19 7.54 -6.48 -7.43
C LEU A 19 6.16 -6.47 -6.78
N GLU A 20 6.01 -7.11 -5.62
CA GLU A 20 4.74 -7.14 -4.89
C GLU A 20 4.38 -5.75 -4.34
N ILE A 21 5.37 -4.99 -3.86
CA ILE A 21 5.19 -3.58 -3.47
C ILE A 21 4.60 -2.76 -4.62
N ALA A 22 5.22 -2.81 -5.81
CA ALA A 22 4.77 -2.04 -6.98
C ALA A 22 3.36 -2.46 -7.45
N ARG A 23 3.03 -3.76 -7.36
CA ARG A 23 1.68 -4.26 -7.69
C ARG A 23 0.63 -3.71 -6.73
N LEU A 24 0.91 -3.71 -5.43
CA LEU A 24 -0.02 -3.23 -4.42
C LEU A 24 -0.20 -1.71 -4.49
N GLU A 25 0.86 -0.95 -4.75
CA GLU A 25 0.77 0.50 -5.01
C GLU A 25 -0.12 0.79 -6.23
N ALA A 26 0.04 0.03 -7.33
CA ALA A 26 -0.81 0.19 -8.51
C ALA A 26 -2.29 -0.17 -8.26
N LEU A 27 -2.55 -1.25 -7.51
CA LEU A 27 -3.91 -1.64 -7.13
C LEU A 27 -4.57 -0.62 -6.21
N ALA A 28 -3.81 -0.05 -5.26
CA ALA A 28 -4.30 1.00 -4.37
C ALA A 28 -4.66 2.28 -5.15
N ALA A 29 -3.80 2.70 -6.09
CA ALA A 29 -4.07 3.84 -6.95
C ALA A 29 -5.34 3.66 -7.80
N ASP A 30 -5.53 2.48 -8.39
CA ASP A 30 -6.75 2.14 -9.14
C ASP A 30 -7.98 2.12 -8.22
N TYR A 31 -7.85 1.57 -7.02
CA TYR A 31 -8.94 1.54 -6.04
C TYR A 31 -9.37 2.95 -5.62
N ASP A 32 -8.43 3.84 -5.30
CA ASP A 32 -8.74 5.22 -4.91
C ASP A 32 -9.42 5.99 -6.05
N ALA A 33 -9.00 5.77 -7.30
CA ALA A 33 -9.64 6.38 -8.47
C ALA A 33 -11.12 5.98 -8.64
N HIS A 34 -11.48 4.76 -8.23
CA HIS A 34 -12.84 4.23 -8.35
C HIS A 34 -13.67 4.37 -7.05
N ASN A 35 -13.04 4.74 -5.93
CA ASN A 35 -13.69 4.83 -4.62
C ASN A 35 -13.44 6.22 -4.00
N PRO A 36 -14.25 7.23 -4.35
CA PRO A 36 -14.10 8.58 -3.81
C PRO A 36 -14.17 8.57 -2.28
N GLY A 37 -13.14 9.11 -1.63
CA GLY A 37 -13.01 9.13 -0.16
C GLY A 37 -12.15 8.01 0.42
N SER A 38 -11.64 7.11 -0.41
CA SER A 38 -10.51 6.24 -0.08
C SER A 38 -9.19 6.97 -0.32
N SER A 39 -8.20 6.69 0.54
CA SER A 39 -6.82 7.18 0.43
C SER A 39 -5.84 6.03 0.70
N LEU A 40 -6.09 4.89 0.07
CA LEU A 40 -5.36 3.65 0.34
C LEU A 40 -3.90 3.75 -0.11
N LEU A 41 -3.63 4.45 -1.22
CA LEU A 41 -2.25 4.68 -1.67
C LEU A 41 -1.46 5.48 -0.63
N ASP A 42 -2.06 6.53 -0.07
CA ASP A 42 -1.44 7.35 0.98
C ASP A 42 -1.21 6.52 2.26
N GLU A 43 -2.15 5.64 2.62
CA GLU A 43 -1.98 4.71 3.74
C GLU A 43 -0.80 3.74 3.53
N LEU A 44 -0.60 3.22 2.31
CA LEU A 44 0.55 2.37 2.00
C LEU A 44 1.86 3.16 2.06
N GLU A 45 1.89 4.39 1.54
CA GLU A 45 3.08 5.25 1.58
C GLU A 45 3.50 5.62 3.01
N ALA A 46 2.52 5.86 3.89
CA ALA A 46 2.75 6.09 5.32
C ALA A 46 3.36 4.88 6.04
N ILE A 47 3.11 3.65 5.57
CA ILE A 47 3.73 2.43 6.12
C ILE A 47 5.17 2.29 5.65
N LYS A 48 5.44 2.61 4.38
CA LYS A 48 6.76 2.53 3.75
C LYS A 48 7.76 3.51 4.36
N THR A 49 7.30 4.70 4.69
CA THR A 49 8.12 5.74 5.32
C THR A 49 7.87 5.71 6.82
N PRO A 50 8.72 5.04 7.65
CA PRO A 50 8.60 5.21 9.09
C PRO A 50 8.79 6.70 9.36
N ALA A 51 7.76 7.35 9.90
CA ALA A 51 7.85 8.74 10.33
C ALA A 51 9.14 8.87 11.16
N ALA A 52 10.10 9.65 10.67
CA ALA A 52 11.38 9.83 11.32
C ALA A 52 11.13 10.33 12.75
N ALA A 53 11.36 9.47 13.73
CA ALA A 53 11.22 9.72 15.16
C ALA A 53 12.39 9.06 15.91
#